data_AF-A0AB39Z3L9-F1
#
_entry.id   AF-A0AB39Z3L9-F1
#
_cell.length_a   1.000
_cell.length_b   1.000
_cell.length_c   1.000
_cell.angle_alpha   90.00
_cell.angle_beta   90.00
_cell.angle_gamma   90.00
#
_symmetry.space_group_name_H-M   'P 1'
#
loop_
_entity.id
_entity.type
_entity.pdbx_description
1 polymer ?
#
loop_
_entity_poly.entity_id
_entity_poly.type
_entity_poly.pdbx_seq_one_letter_code
_entity_poly.pdbx_strand_id
1 'polypeptide(L)'
;MSREVLSPPVQAMSQNRRYRVNIVHEDFGGDKWNGQNKRSKGVNKTYEEPDLYGEDDDEEDPAVNNIEESPNGDFKLALHVPKSFYGGLIGLKGSTKRRIEEETRTELYVPRQNERSNDVIIRAKQRSQVCAALRQILHLITSLRKKMKPTHFLAVALNSGEVQERYVELKKSILEAQLPGIDEELFMPESSIHLTLGVYVLLDDDERQRALKELEDCRPLLADLKTPFEMKVKGLEIMNDDPSSTRILYGCIESPDLQKFADQCLAHFQSTGLCATDNNERESIKLHMTLMNNRYRKEAMKSGNSFDAREILKRFGDFDFGTAQCQAVHLCVLKSRGEDEFYKITGSLEF
;
A
#
# COMPACT_ATOMS: atom_id res chain seq x y z
N MET A 1 8.59 35.45 31.85
CA MET A 1 8.51 34.03 32.22
C MET A 1 9.65 33.31 31.53
N SER A 2 10.63 32.89 32.32
CA SER A 2 11.92 32.33 31.92
C SER A 2 11.75 30.98 31.21
N ARG A 3 12.42 30.83 30.06
CA ARG A 3 12.66 29.54 29.41
C ARG A 3 13.80 28.82 30.14
N GLU A 4 13.51 28.20 31.28
CA GLU A 4 14.37 27.16 31.83
C GLU A 4 13.84 25.80 31.37
N VAL A 5 14.28 25.40 30.18
CA VAL A 5 14.17 24.00 29.75
C VAL A 5 15.23 23.23 30.54
N LEU A 6 14.75 22.34 31.42
CA LEU A 6 15.53 21.39 32.24
C LEU A 6 16.68 20.78 31.42
N SER A 7 17.91 21.22 31.67
CA SER A 7 19.10 20.59 31.10
C SER A 7 19.55 19.45 32.04
N PRO A 8 19.64 18.20 31.58
CA PRO A 8 20.05 17.08 32.44
C PRO A 8 21.46 17.29 33.00
N PRO A 9 21.72 16.90 34.26
CA PRO A 9 23.03 17.09 34.88
C PRO A 9 24.12 16.31 34.13
N VAL A 10 25.32 16.90 34.10
CA VAL A 10 26.49 16.33 33.42
C VAL A 10 27.35 15.61 34.44
N GLN A 11 27.61 14.32 34.24
CA GLN A 11 28.49 13.53 35.09
C GLN A 11 29.89 13.40 34.45
N ALA A 12 30.93 13.66 35.24
CA ALA A 12 32.33 13.51 34.83
C ALA A 12 32.87 12.17 35.33
N MET A 13 33.28 11.28 34.42
CA MET A 13 33.88 9.99 34.78
C MET A 13 35.41 9.96 34.65
N SER A 14 36.03 10.91 33.94
CA SER A 14 37.50 11.05 33.85
C SER A 14 37.90 12.45 33.37
N GLN A 15 39.18 12.82 33.49
CA GLN A 15 39.67 14.19 33.31
C GLN A 15 39.26 14.89 32.00
N ASN A 16 38.91 14.15 30.93
CA ASN A 16 38.50 14.73 29.65
C ASN A 16 37.20 14.15 29.03
N ARG A 17 36.34 13.47 29.78
CA ARG A 17 35.05 12.95 29.26
C ARG A 17 33.85 13.32 30.14
N ARG A 18 32.89 14.01 29.54
CA ARG A 18 31.64 14.47 30.17
C ARG A 18 30.45 13.98 29.34
N TYR A 19 29.46 13.39 30.00
CA TYR A 19 28.21 12.94 29.37
C TYR A 19 27.01 13.51 30.10
N ARG A 20 25.92 13.75 29.37
CA ARG A 20 24.62 14.11 29.94
C ARG A 20 23.90 12.84 30.35
N VAL A 21 23.46 12.77 31.60
CA VAL A 21 22.71 11.62 32.13
C VAL A 21 21.27 12.05 32.33
N ASN A 22 20.33 11.35 31.69
CA ASN A 22 18.92 11.56 31.97
C ASN A 22 18.59 10.98 33.35
N ILE A 23 18.01 11.81 34.22
CA ILE A 23 17.50 11.35 35.51
C ILE A 23 16.26 10.51 35.21
N VAL A 24 16.34 9.20 35.46
CA VAL A 24 15.17 8.32 35.39
C VAL A 24 14.35 8.59 36.64
N HIS A 25 13.11 9.05 36.45
CA HIS A 25 12.19 9.33 37.55
C HIS A 25 11.93 8.03 38.35
N GLU A 26 11.80 8.12 39.68
CA GLU A 26 11.62 6.95 40.56
C GLU A 26 10.41 6.08 40.18
N ASP A 27 9.41 6.67 39.51
CA ASP A 27 8.22 5.98 38.99
C ASP A 27 8.53 4.94 37.89
N PHE A 28 9.72 4.97 37.29
CA PHE A 28 10.16 4.06 36.22
C PHE A 28 11.24 3.06 36.69
N GLY A 29 11.26 2.68 37.97
CA GLY A 29 11.95 1.47 38.44
C GLY A 29 13.45 1.60 38.71
N GLY A 30 13.91 2.77 39.19
CA GLY A 30 15.32 3.11 39.42
C GLY A 30 16.10 2.20 40.40
N ASP A 31 15.42 1.47 41.29
CA ASP A 31 16.09 0.64 42.30
C ASP A 31 16.63 -0.69 41.79
N LYS A 32 16.28 -1.11 40.56
CA LYS A 32 16.75 -2.40 40.01
C LYS A 32 18.14 -2.34 39.36
N TRP A 33 18.73 -1.17 39.17
CA TRP A 33 19.99 -1.04 38.42
C TRP A 33 21.23 -0.66 39.23
N ASN A 34 21.10 -0.31 40.52
CA ASN A 34 22.23 0.07 41.37
C ASN A 34 22.38 -0.82 42.63
N GLY A 35 22.20 -2.13 42.48
CA GLY A 35 22.42 -3.11 43.54
C GLY A 35 23.80 -3.77 43.49
N GLN A 36 24.66 -3.46 44.48
CA GLN A 36 25.96 -4.09 44.71
C GLN A 36 25.89 -5.63 44.79
N ASN A 37 26.88 -6.26 44.14
CA ASN A 37 27.28 -7.67 44.24
C ASN A 37 26.99 -8.32 45.61
N LYS A 38 25.98 -9.20 45.68
CA LYS A 38 25.90 -10.25 46.70
C LYS A 38 25.90 -11.61 46.02
N ARG A 39 26.95 -12.39 46.31
CA ARG A 39 27.19 -13.76 45.87
C ARG A 39 26.08 -14.68 46.38
N SER A 40 25.38 -15.33 45.46
CA SER A 40 24.63 -16.56 45.71
C SER A 40 24.96 -17.56 44.59
N LYS A 41 25.58 -18.68 44.96
CA LYS A 41 25.87 -19.81 44.07
C LYS A 41 24.54 -20.42 43.60
N GLY A 42 24.15 -20.12 42.36
CA GLY A 42 23.08 -20.78 41.62
C GLY A 42 23.67 -21.55 40.45
N VAL A 43 23.16 -22.75 40.21
CA VAL A 43 23.55 -23.69 39.14
C VAL A 43 23.63 -22.99 37.79
N ASN A 44 24.73 -23.24 37.05
CA ASN A 44 24.93 -22.79 35.67
C ASN A 44 23.87 -23.45 34.77
N LYS A 45 22.69 -22.83 34.65
CA LYS A 45 21.84 -22.99 33.47
C LYS A 45 22.37 -21.99 32.45
N THR A 46 23.00 -22.49 31.40
CA THR A 46 23.23 -21.73 30.18
C THR A 46 21.91 -21.05 29.81
N TYR A 47 21.94 -19.75 29.58
CA TYR A 47 20.78 -19.05 29.07
C TYR A 47 20.45 -19.66 27.69
N GLU A 48 19.47 -20.55 27.66
CA GLU A 48 18.76 -20.89 26.45
C GLU A 48 17.72 -19.79 26.29
N GLU A 49 17.89 -18.98 25.26
CA GLU A 49 16.86 -18.03 24.85
C GLU A 49 15.59 -18.86 24.58
N PRO A 50 14.49 -18.62 25.32
CA PRO A 50 13.24 -19.29 25.03
C PRO A 50 12.92 -19.03 23.57
N ASP A 51 12.62 -20.09 22.81
CA ASP A 51 12.13 -19.95 21.45
C ASP A 51 10.78 -19.25 21.49
N LEU A 52 10.82 -17.91 21.43
CA LEU A 52 9.65 -17.02 21.35
C LEU A 52 8.99 -17.08 19.96
N TYR A 53 9.50 -17.93 19.05
CA TYR A 53 8.85 -18.33 17.81
C TYR A 53 8.16 -19.69 17.92
N GLY A 54 7.98 -20.19 19.15
CA GLY A 54 7.13 -21.33 19.43
C GLY A 54 5.66 -20.97 19.24
N GLU A 55 5.16 -21.26 18.03
CA GLU A 55 3.73 -21.44 17.71
C GLU A 55 2.82 -20.27 18.08
N ASP A 56 3.07 -19.08 17.53
CA ASP A 56 2.03 -18.06 17.43
C ASP A 56 1.93 -17.56 15.99
N ASP A 57 0.71 -17.71 15.48
CA ASP A 57 0.14 -17.25 14.22
C ASP A 57 0.73 -17.77 12.91
N ASP A 58 -0.16 -18.21 12.02
CA ASP A 58 -0.13 -17.83 10.60
C ASP A 58 -1.35 -18.48 9.95
N GLU A 59 -2.30 -17.67 9.47
CA GLU A 59 -3.17 -18.09 8.37
C GLU A 59 -2.27 -18.73 7.30
N GLU A 60 -2.37 -20.04 7.12
CA GLU A 60 -1.57 -20.72 6.10
C GLU A 60 -1.93 -20.12 4.74
N ASP A 61 -0.94 -19.54 4.06
CA ASP A 61 -1.11 -19.00 2.71
C ASP A 61 -1.86 -20.04 1.85
N PRO A 62 -2.91 -19.64 1.10
CA PRO A 62 -3.74 -20.59 0.36
C PRO A 62 -2.94 -21.46 -0.63
N ALA A 63 -1.74 -21.04 -1.06
CA ALA A 63 -0.84 -21.85 -1.88
C ALA A 63 -0.34 -23.12 -1.16
N VAL A 64 -0.35 -23.15 0.18
CA VAL A 64 -0.04 -24.35 0.98
C VAL A 64 -1.01 -25.50 0.64
N ASN A 65 -2.25 -25.20 0.25
CA ASN A 65 -3.22 -26.21 -0.17
C ASN A 65 -2.85 -26.88 -1.50
N ASN A 66 -1.97 -26.26 -2.30
CA ASN A 66 -1.54 -26.76 -3.61
C ASN A 66 -0.21 -27.55 -3.55
N ILE A 67 0.25 -27.92 -2.36
CA ILE A 67 1.45 -28.76 -2.22
C ILE A 67 1.09 -30.21 -2.59
N GLU A 68 1.75 -30.72 -3.62
CA GLU A 68 1.60 -32.08 -4.12
C GLU A 68 2.62 -33.03 -3.46
N GLU A 69 2.17 -34.23 -3.07
CA GLU A 69 3.06 -35.31 -2.65
C GLU A 69 3.40 -36.20 -3.84
N SER A 70 4.70 -36.35 -4.12
CA SER A 70 5.19 -37.22 -5.19
C SER A 70 5.16 -38.68 -4.74
N PRO A 71 5.06 -39.65 -5.67
CA PRO A 71 5.07 -41.10 -5.33
C PRO A 71 6.30 -41.57 -4.54
N ASN A 72 7.38 -40.78 -4.58
CA ASN A 72 8.64 -41.05 -3.90
C ASN A 72 8.67 -40.50 -2.44
N GLY A 73 7.59 -39.86 -1.98
CA GLY A 73 7.47 -39.26 -0.64
C GLY A 73 8.00 -37.81 -0.53
N ASP A 74 8.39 -37.19 -1.65
CA ASP A 74 8.83 -35.79 -1.69
C ASP A 74 7.65 -34.84 -1.94
N PHE A 75 7.70 -33.64 -1.37
CA PHE A 75 6.69 -32.60 -1.55
C PHE A 75 7.13 -31.58 -2.60
N LYS A 76 6.18 -31.11 -3.40
CA LYS A 76 6.39 -30.13 -4.47
C LYS A 76 5.31 -29.05 -4.44
N LEU A 77 5.71 -27.80 -4.62
CA LEU A 77 4.82 -26.67 -4.86
C LEU A 77 5.22 -25.94 -6.13
N ALA A 78 4.24 -25.61 -6.98
CA ALA A 78 4.40 -24.69 -8.09
C ALA A 78 3.79 -23.34 -7.72
N LEU A 79 4.62 -22.29 -7.66
CA LEU A 79 4.23 -20.94 -7.30
C LEU A 79 4.41 -20.02 -8.51
N HIS A 80 3.33 -19.41 -8.98
CA HIS A 80 3.43 -18.38 -10.01
C HIS A 80 4.20 -17.16 -9.50
N VAL A 81 5.28 -16.78 -10.19
CA VAL A 81 6.07 -15.59 -9.87
C VAL A 81 6.33 -14.81 -11.16
N PRO A 82 5.93 -13.52 -11.25
CA PRO A 82 6.23 -12.72 -12.42
C PRO A 82 7.74 -12.68 -12.74
N LYS A 83 8.08 -12.77 -14.02
CA LYS A 83 9.49 -12.78 -14.49
C LYS A 83 10.30 -11.58 -14.01
N SER A 84 9.64 -10.45 -13.75
CA SER A 84 10.26 -9.24 -13.18
C SER A 84 10.91 -9.47 -11.81
N PHE A 85 10.46 -10.47 -11.04
CA PHE A 85 11.02 -10.80 -9.72
C PHE A 85 12.17 -11.81 -9.79
N TYR A 86 12.39 -12.50 -10.91
CA TYR A 86 13.41 -13.55 -11.03
C TYR A 86 14.81 -13.04 -10.66
N GLY A 87 15.19 -11.84 -11.12
CA GLY A 87 16.48 -11.26 -10.79
C GLY A 87 16.70 -11.08 -9.28
N GLY A 88 15.65 -10.67 -8.55
CA GLY A 88 15.69 -10.51 -7.10
C GLY A 88 15.66 -11.85 -6.35
N LEU A 89 14.85 -12.80 -6.83
CA LEU A 89 14.75 -14.16 -6.28
C LEU A 89 16.06 -14.95 -6.44
N ILE A 90 16.70 -14.83 -7.60
CA ILE A 90 18.01 -15.46 -7.86
C ILE A 90 19.09 -14.73 -7.05
N GLY A 91 19.10 -13.39 -7.10
CA GLY A 91 20.13 -12.57 -6.46
C GLY A 91 21.47 -12.59 -7.21
N LEU A 92 22.42 -11.77 -6.75
CA LEU A 92 23.74 -11.64 -7.37
C LEU A 92 24.47 -12.99 -7.32
N LYS A 93 24.81 -13.55 -8.50
CA LYS A 93 25.42 -14.89 -8.63
C LYS A 93 24.61 -16.02 -7.96
N GLY A 94 23.28 -15.87 -7.85
CA GLY A 94 22.43 -16.89 -7.23
C GLY A 94 22.43 -16.87 -5.70
N SER A 95 22.98 -15.83 -5.07
CA SER A 95 23.15 -15.77 -3.61
C SER A 95 21.84 -15.89 -2.84
N THR A 96 20.78 -15.20 -3.29
CA THR A 96 19.48 -15.20 -2.61
C THR A 96 18.82 -16.57 -2.70
N LYS A 97 18.77 -17.15 -3.90
CA LYS A 97 18.23 -18.50 -4.12
C LYS A 97 18.95 -19.52 -3.25
N ARG A 98 20.30 -19.53 -3.29
CA ARG A 98 21.12 -20.47 -2.53
C ARG A 98 20.90 -20.32 -1.03
N ARG A 99 20.78 -19.09 -0.52
CA ARG A 99 20.47 -18.82 0.88
C ARG A 99 19.13 -19.43 1.29
N ILE A 100 18.07 -19.21 0.51
CA ILE A 100 16.75 -19.80 0.81
C ILE A 100 16.83 -21.33 0.79
N GLU A 101 17.48 -21.93 -0.20
CA GLU A 101 17.69 -23.39 -0.29
C GLU A 101 18.44 -23.96 0.92
N GLU A 102 19.52 -23.29 1.38
CA GLU A 102 20.32 -23.71 2.53
C GLU A 102 19.55 -23.58 3.85
N GLU A 103 18.85 -22.46 4.08
CA GLU A 103 18.10 -22.22 5.32
C GLU A 103 16.88 -23.13 5.46
N THR A 104 16.19 -23.41 4.36
CA THR A 104 14.91 -24.16 4.37
C THR A 104 15.07 -25.63 3.98
N ARG A 105 16.28 -26.04 3.55
CA ARG A 105 16.60 -27.40 3.07
C ARG A 105 15.71 -27.83 1.90
N THR A 106 15.43 -26.90 0.99
CA THR A 106 14.63 -27.12 -0.21
C THR A 106 15.46 -27.00 -1.49
N GLU A 107 14.96 -27.55 -2.58
CA GLU A 107 15.43 -27.27 -3.93
C GLU A 107 14.48 -26.28 -4.61
N LEU A 108 15.02 -25.17 -5.11
CA LEU A 108 14.28 -24.15 -5.85
C LEU A 108 14.65 -24.21 -7.33
N TYR A 109 13.63 -24.26 -8.18
CA TYR A 109 13.78 -24.09 -9.62
C TYR A 109 13.08 -22.81 -10.07
N VAL A 110 13.86 -21.89 -10.64
CA VAL A 110 13.34 -20.67 -11.27
C VAL A 110 13.38 -20.88 -12.79
N PRO A 111 12.25 -20.77 -13.51
CA PRO A 111 12.21 -20.95 -14.95
C PRO A 111 13.15 -20.00 -15.70
N ARG A 112 13.69 -20.45 -16.83
CA ARG A 112 14.47 -19.59 -17.73
C ARG A 112 13.55 -18.61 -18.46
N GLN A 113 14.12 -17.51 -18.95
CA GLN A 113 13.34 -16.45 -19.59
C GLN A 113 12.51 -16.92 -20.81
N ASN A 114 13.01 -17.93 -21.52
CA ASN A 114 12.40 -18.53 -22.71
C ASN A 114 11.39 -19.64 -22.42
N GLU A 115 11.22 -20.04 -21.16
CA GLU A 115 10.18 -20.98 -20.77
C GLU A 115 8.81 -20.30 -20.77
N ARG A 116 7.78 -21.10 -21.05
CA ARG A 116 6.38 -20.65 -21.15
C ARG A 116 5.73 -20.47 -19.78
N SER A 117 6.06 -21.32 -18.81
CA SER A 117 5.54 -21.23 -17.44
C SER A 117 6.37 -20.24 -16.62
N ASN A 118 5.68 -19.51 -15.74
CA ASN A 118 6.27 -18.60 -14.76
C ASN A 118 6.33 -19.23 -13.36
N ASP A 119 6.15 -20.55 -13.26
CA ASP A 119 6.05 -21.23 -11.98
C ASP A 119 7.43 -21.54 -11.42
N VAL A 120 7.73 -20.92 -10.28
CA VAL A 120 8.86 -21.30 -9.43
C VAL A 120 8.48 -22.59 -8.71
N ILE A 121 9.30 -23.62 -8.87
CA ILE A 121 9.06 -24.93 -8.25
C ILE A 121 9.88 -25.03 -6.97
N ILE A 122 9.20 -25.32 -5.87
CA ILE A 122 9.80 -25.63 -4.57
C ILE A 122 9.69 -27.14 -4.35
N ARG A 123 10.79 -27.82 -4.03
CA ARG A 123 10.79 -29.24 -3.69
C ARG A 123 11.48 -29.49 -2.36
N ALA A 124 10.92 -30.35 -1.53
CA ALA A 124 11.52 -30.72 -0.25
C ALA A 124 11.06 -32.11 0.21
N LYS A 125 11.76 -32.68 1.19
CA LYS A 125 11.39 -33.98 1.79
C LYS A 125 10.25 -33.87 2.80
N GLN A 126 10.02 -32.69 3.34
CA GLN A 126 8.99 -32.44 4.34
C GLN A 126 8.11 -31.27 3.90
N ARG A 127 6.80 -31.38 4.14
CA ARG A 127 5.83 -30.30 3.86
C ARG A 127 6.21 -28.99 4.57
N SER A 128 6.66 -29.05 5.81
CA SER A 128 7.10 -27.89 6.60
C SER A 128 8.24 -27.10 5.94
N GLN A 129 9.17 -27.79 5.25
CA GLN A 129 10.28 -27.16 4.52
C GLN A 129 9.77 -26.39 3.31
N VAL A 130 8.79 -26.94 2.57
CA VAL A 130 8.13 -26.25 1.46
C VAL A 130 7.41 -24.99 1.98
N CYS A 131 6.68 -25.09 3.09
CA CYS A 131 6.00 -23.94 3.69
C CYS A 131 7.00 -22.87 4.16
N ALA A 132 8.13 -23.24 4.75
CA ALA A 132 9.18 -22.30 5.16
C ALA A 132 9.79 -21.57 3.95
N ALA A 133 10.10 -22.29 2.86
CA ALA A 133 10.59 -21.70 1.62
C ALA A 133 9.55 -20.77 0.97
N LEU A 134 8.28 -21.18 0.95
CA LEU A 134 7.17 -20.36 0.45
C LEU A 134 7.11 -19.02 1.21
N ARG A 135 7.08 -19.05 2.55
CA ARG A 135 7.07 -17.82 3.38
C ARG A 135 8.24 -16.90 3.05
N GLN A 136 9.47 -17.43 2.94
CA GLN A 136 10.64 -16.63 2.59
C GLN A 136 10.54 -16.02 1.18
N ILE A 137 10.03 -16.76 0.21
CA ILE A 137 9.85 -16.28 -1.17
C ILE A 137 8.80 -15.19 -1.23
N LEU A 138 7.64 -15.39 -0.58
CA LEU A 138 6.58 -14.39 -0.53
C LEU A 138 7.05 -13.10 0.15
N HIS A 139 7.75 -13.20 1.28
CA HIS A 139 8.33 -12.04 1.96
C HIS A 139 9.31 -11.26 1.07
N LEU A 140 10.15 -11.98 0.31
CA LEU A 140 11.06 -11.37 -0.65
C LEU A 140 10.31 -10.68 -1.80
N ILE A 141 9.28 -11.33 -2.36
CA ILE A 141 8.44 -10.76 -3.43
C ILE A 141 7.75 -9.49 -2.94
N THR A 142 7.15 -9.50 -1.75
CA THR A 142 6.54 -8.33 -1.13
C THR A 142 7.56 -7.19 -0.99
N SER A 143 8.77 -7.49 -0.52
CA SER A 143 9.86 -6.51 -0.39
C SER A 143 10.33 -5.92 -1.73
N LEU A 144 10.34 -6.73 -2.79
CA LEU A 144 10.67 -6.28 -4.15
C LEU A 144 9.53 -5.43 -4.73
N ARG A 145 8.27 -5.87 -4.56
CA ARG A 145 7.07 -5.18 -5.04
C ARG A 145 6.93 -3.80 -4.41
N LYS A 146 7.29 -3.64 -3.12
CA LYS A 146 7.33 -2.34 -2.42
C LYS A 146 8.23 -1.28 -3.10
N LYS A 147 9.16 -1.70 -3.96
CA LYS A 147 10.06 -0.79 -4.70
C LYS A 147 9.56 -0.47 -6.10
N MET A 148 8.49 -1.11 -6.54
CA MET A 148 7.95 -0.96 -7.89
C MET A 148 6.93 0.18 -7.94
N LYS A 149 6.81 0.80 -9.12
CA LYS A 149 5.77 1.79 -9.36
C LYS A 149 4.43 1.09 -9.53
N PRO A 150 3.33 1.67 -8.99
CA PRO A 150 1.99 1.21 -9.27
C PRO A 150 1.69 1.04 -10.76
N THR A 151 0.92 0.01 -11.10
CA THR A 151 0.47 -0.26 -12.47
C THR A 151 -1.05 -0.25 -12.62
N HIS A 152 -1.80 -0.62 -11.58
CA HIS A 152 -3.25 -0.68 -11.61
C HIS A 152 -3.86 -0.04 -10.37
N PHE A 153 -5.17 0.24 -10.43
CA PHE A 153 -5.92 0.76 -9.30
C PHE A 153 -7.39 0.35 -9.41
N LEU A 154 -8.09 0.27 -8.28
CA LEU A 154 -9.54 0.12 -8.25
C LEU A 154 -10.17 1.52 -8.31
N ALA A 155 -11.13 1.68 -9.21
CA ALA A 155 -11.74 2.96 -9.53
C ALA A 155 -13.28 2.89 -9.44
N VAL A 156 -13.87 3.94 -8.87
CA VAL A 156 -15.29 4.27 -9.06
C VAL A 156 -15.37 5.46 -10.00
N ALA A 157 -16.01 5.29 -11.15
CA ALA A 157 -16.13 6.34 -12.15
C ALA A 157 -17.10 7.44 -11.70
N LEU A 158 -16.71 8.71 -11.87
CA LEU A 158 -17.53 9.89 -11.61
C LEU A 158 -17.63 10.80 -12.84
N ASN A 159 -17.31 10.25 -14.01
CA ASN A 159 -17.18 10.93 -15.29
C ASN A 159 -18.51 11.03 -16.06
N SER A 160 -19.64 11.09 -15.37
CA SER A 160 -20.96 11.24 -15.97
C SER A 160 -21.95 11.93 -15.02
N GLY A 161 -23.04 12.45 -15.58
CA GLY A 161 -24.13 13.06 -14.82
C GLY A 161 -23.78 14.38 -14.14
N GLU A 162 -24.53 14.70 -13.07
CA GLU A 162 -24.47 15.97 -12.35
C GLU A 162 -23.04 16.31 -11.88
N VAL A 163 -22.32 15.35 -11.30
CA VAL A 163 -20.97 15.56 -10.77
C VAL A 163 -19.99 15.99 -11.87
N GLN A 164 -20.07 15.39 -13.05
CA GLN A 164 -19.20 15.78 -14.17
C GLN A 164 -19.55 17.18 -14.69
N GLU A 165 -20.83 17.49 -14.85
CA GLU A 165 -21.30 18.81 -15.29
C GLU A 165 -20.84 19.91 -14.33
N ARG A 166 -21.00 19.68 -13.02
CA ARG A 166 -20.59 20.60 -11.95
C ARG A 166 -19.07 20.71 -11.85
N TYR A 167 -18.32 19.63 -12.13
CA TYR A 167 -16.87 19.69 -12.24
C TYR A 167 -16.42 20.60 -13.39
N VAL A 168 -17.03 20.48 -14.57
CA VAL A 168 -16.72 21.33 -15.73
C VAL A 168 -17.05 22.80 -15.42
N GLU A 169 -18.17 23.08 -14.74
CA GLU A 169 -18.55 24.42 -14.29
C GLU A 169 -17.52 25.01 -13.32
N LEU A 170 -17.07 24.23 -12.33
CA LEU A 170 -16.04 24.65 -11.38
C LEU A 170 -14.71 24.92 -12.08
N LYS A 171 -14.27 24.00 -12.96
CA LYS A 171 -13.03 24.15 -13.75
C LYS A 171 -13.06 25.46 -14.53
N LYS A 172 -14.16 25.74 -15.23
CA LYS A 172 -14.36 26.99 -15.98
C LYS A 172 -14.26 28.20 -15.05
N SER A 173 -14.97 28.19 -13.93
CA SER A 173 -14.99 29.29 -12.95
C SER A 173 -13.60 29.58 -12.36
N ILE A 174 -12.80 28.55 -12.07
CA ILE A 174 -11.42 28.71 -11.56
C ILE A 174 -10.50 29.29 -12.63
N LEU A 175 -10.60 28.82 -13.89
CA LEU A 175 -9.79 29.33 -14.99
C LEU A 175 -10.12 30.79 -15.33
N GLU A 176 -11.40 31.16 -15.29
CA GLU A 176 -11.86 32.54 -15.51
C GLU A 176 -11.38 33.51 -14.41
N ALA A 177 -11.11 33.00 -13.20
CA ALA A 177 -10.55 33.81 -12.12
C ALA A 177 -9.08 34.20 -12.33
N GLN A 178 -8.39 33.65 -13.36
CA GLN A 178 -7.01 33.96 -13.75
C GLN A 178 -6.02 33.95 -12.58
N LEU A 179 -6.15 32.95 -11.70
CA LEU A 179 -5.31 32.85 -10.50
C LEU A 179 -3.84 32.57 -10.89
N PRO A 180 -2.86 33.23 -10.24
CA PRO A 180 -1.45 33.05 -10.57
C PRO A 180 -1.00 31.59 -10.44
N GLY A 181 -0.37 31.07 -11.49
CA GLY A 181 0.19 29.72 -11.47
C GLY A 181 -0.84 28.60 -11.62
N ILE A 182 -2.11 28.91 -11.86
CA ILE A 182 -3.16 27.94 -12.19
C ILE A 182 -3.38 27.93 -13.70
N ASP A 183 -3.27 26.76 -14.31
CA ASP A 183 -3.53 26.54 -15.74
C ASP A 183 -4.38 25.27 -15.94
N GLU A 184 -4.84 25.09 -17.17
CA GLU A 184 -5.71 23.96 -17.52
C GLU A 184 -5.03 22.59 -17.38
N GLU A 185 -3.70 22.49 -17.51
CA GLU A 185 -2.98 21.21 -17.41
C GLU A 185 -2.96 20.65 -15.98
N LEU A 186 -3.25 21.48 -14.97
CA LEU A 186 -3.40 21.00 -13.59
C LEU A 186 -4.64 20.13 -13.42
N PHE A 187 -5.68 20.35 -14.22
CA PHE A 187 -6.98 19.71 -14.06
C PHE A 187 -6.99 18.29 -14.62
N MET A 188 -7.70 17.40 -13.94
CA MET A 188 -8.04 16.10 -14.47
C MET A 188 -8.94 16.25 -15.71
N PRO A 189 -8.78 15.43 -16.76
CA PRO A 189 -9.77 15.37 -17.83
C PRO A 189 -11.15 15.02 -17.27
N GLU A 190 -12.22 15.69 -17.72
CA GLU A 190 -13.58 15.37 -17.25
C GLU A 190 -14.00 13.92 -17.57
N SER A 191 -13.40 13.30 -18.59
CA SER A 191 -13.61 11.89 -18.92
C SER A 191 -12.99 10.94 -17.92
N SER A 192 -12.08 11.42 -17.05
CA SER A 192 -11.19 10.63 -16.19
C SER A 192 -11.35 10.90 -14.69
N ILE A 193 -12.34 11.70 -14.27
CA ILE A 193 -12.62 11.91 -12.84
C ILE A 193 -13.18 10.63 -12.20
N HIS A 194 -12.63 10.25 -11.05
CA HIS A 194 -12.93 8.98 -10.38
C HIS A 194 -12.52 9.04 -8.89
N LEU A 195 -13.00 8.05 -8.13
CA LEU A 195 -12.49 7.72 -6.79
C LEU A 195 -11.52 6.55 -6.90
N THR A 196 -10.43 6.58 -6.13
CA THR A 196 -9.49 5.45 -6.03
C THR A 196 -9.75 4.66 -4.75
N LEU A 197 -10.10 3.37 -4.89
CA LEU A 197 -10.29 2.45 -3.75
C LEU A 197 -9.02 1.65 -3.42
N GLY A 198 -8.05 1.60 -4.32
CA GLY A 198 -6.79 0.96 -4.02
C GLY A 198 -5.82 0.98 -5.17
N VAL A 199 -4.55 0.78 -4.90
CA VAL A 199 -3.45 0.89 -5.86
C VAL A 199 -2.60 -0.37 -5.79
N TYR A 200 -2.28 -0.94 -6.96
CA TYR A 200 -1.68 -2.26 -7.09
C TYR A 200 -0.48 -2.26 -8.04
N VAL A 201 0.40 -3.23 -7.83
CA VAL A 201 1.48 -3.56 -8.76
C VAL A 201 1.17 -4.94 -9.32
N LEU A 202 0.59 -4.98 -10.52
CA LEU A 202 0.31 -6.21 -11.27
C LEU A 202 1.23 -6.24 -12.50
N LEU A 203 2.02 -7.31 -12.65
CA LEU A 203 3.16 -7.37 -13.56
C LEU A 203 2.97 -8.25 -14.79
N ASP A 204 2.03 -9.19 -14.74
CA ASP A 204 1.67 -10.06 -15.86
C ASP A 204 0.15 -10.29 -15.94
N ASP A 205 -0.28 -11.05 -16.95
CA ASP A 205 -1.70 -11.37 -17.17
C ASP A 205 -2.27 -12.23 -16.05
N ASP A 206 -1.50 -13.18 -15.53
CA ASP A 206 -1.91 -14.05 -14.42
C ASP A 206 -2.20 -13.24 -13.14
N GLU A 207 -1.35 -12.28 -12.78
CA GLU A 207 -1.63 -11.37 -11.65
C GLU A 207 -2.85 -10.48 -11.89
N ARG A 208 -3.10 -10.06 -13.14
CA ARG A 208 -4.32 -9.31 -13.48
C ARG A 208 -5.56 -10.17 -13.30
N GLN A 209 -5.54 -11.41 -13.79
CA GLN A 209 -6.65 -12.35 -13.61
C GLN A 209 -6.86 -12.72 -12.15
N ARG A 210 -5.77 -12.92 -11.39
CA ARG A 210 -5.84 -13.11 -9.95
C ARG A 210 -6.50 -11.91 -9.29
N ALA A 211 -6.05 -10.69 -9.55
CA ALA A 211 -6.64 -9.49 -8.96
C ALA A 211 -8.15 -9.35 -9.26
N LEU A 212 -8.61 -9.73 -10.46
CA LEU A 212 -10.04 -9.76 -10.79
C LEU A 212 -10.79 -10.82 -9.97
N LYS A 213 -10.20 -12.00 -9.78
CA LYS A 213 -10.76 -13.03 -8.91
C LYS A 213 -10.85 -12.55 -7.46
N GLU A 214 -9.79 -11.96 -6.92
CA GLU A 214 -9.79 -11.41 -5.55
C GLU A 214 -10.83 -10.29 -5.38
N LEU A 215 -11.05 -9.48 -6.41
CA LEU A 215 -12.12 -8.48 -6.43
C LEU A 215 -13.51 -9.13 -6.42
N GLU A 216 -13.70 -10.20 -7.18
CA GLU A 216 -14.95 -10.97 -7.18
C GLU A 216 -15.17 -11.71 -5.85
N ASP A 217 -14.11 -12.18 -5.20
CA ASP A 217 -14.14 -12.78 -3.86
C ASP A 217 -14.55 -11.75 -2.79
N CYS A 218 -14.48 -10.44 -3.07
CA CYS A 218 -15.04 -9.38 -2.24
C CYS A 218 -16.56 -9.18 -2.43
N ARG A 219 -17.21 -9.83 -3.41
CA ARG A 219 -18.66 -9.70 -3.65
C ARG A 219 -19.52 -9.97 -2.41
N PRO A 220 -19.25 -10.99 -1.57
CA PRO A 220 -20.03 -11.23 -0.36
C PRO A 220 -20.06 -10.03 0.61
N LEU A 221 -19.04 -9.16 0.57
CA LEU A 221 -18.97 -7.94 1.38
C LEU A 221 -20.09 -6.93 1.03
N LEU A 222 -20.68 -7.05 -0.17
CA LEU A 222 -21.80 -6.21 -0.62
C LEU A 222 -23.14 -6.61 0.00
N ALA A 223 -23.28 -7.82 0.54
CA ALA A 223 -24.58 -8.37 0.97
C ALA A 223 -25.25 -7.54 2.07
N ASP A 224 -24.45 -6.92 2.95
CA ASP A 224 -24.93 -6.10 4.06
C ASP A 224 -24.93 -4.60 3.75
N LEU A 225 -24.68 -4.21 2.50
CA LEU A 225 -24.52 -2.82 2.08
C LEU A 225 -25.64 -2.39 1.15
N LYS A 226 -25.96 -1.09 1.14
CA LYS A 226 -26.94 -0.54 0.22
C LYS A 226 -26.29 -0.26 -1.13
N THR A 227 -26.57 -1.12 -2.10
CA THR A 227 -26.19 -0.94 -3.50
C THR A 227 -27.40 -0.54 -4.37
N PRO A 228 -27.21 0.24 -5.46
CA PRO A 228 -25.97 0.91 -5.85
C PRO A 228 -25.52 1.96 -4.82
N PHE A 229 -24.22 2.18 -4.70
CA PHE A 229 -23.70 3.10 -3.68
C PHE A 229 -24.06 4.53 -4.05
N GLU A 230 -24.83 5.18 -3.18
CA GLU A 230 -25.07 6.62 -3.25
C GLU A 230 -23.92 7.38 -2.61
N MET A 231 -23.47 8.44 -3.28
CA MET A 231 -22.44 9.33 -2.76
C MET A 231 -22.77 10.78 -3.02
N LYS A 232 -22.42 11.60 -2.04
CA LYS A 232 -22.47 13.05 -2.14
C LYS A 232 -21.07 13.59 -2.30
N VAL A 233 -20.88 14.46 -3.28
CA VAL A 233 -19.60 15.08 -3.57
C VAL A 233 -19.70 16.56 -3.23
N LYS A 234 -19.07 16.98 -2.13
CA LYS A 234 -19.17 18.35 -1.65
C LYS A 234 -17.90 18.81 -0.96
N GLY A 235 -17.52 20.03 -1.27
CA GLY A 235 -16.38 20.72 -0.67
C GLY A 235 -15.05 20.32 -1.28
N LEU A 236 -14.04 21.15 -1.04
CA LEU A 236 -12.68 21.02 -1.56
C LEU A 236 -11.67 20.90 -0.42
N GLU A 237 -10.74 19.98 -0.57
CA GLU A 237 -9.61 19.81 0.34
C GLU A 237 -8.32 19.53 -0.43
N ILE A 238 -7.21 19.58 0.30
CA ILE A 238 -5.86 19.34 -0.19
C ILE A 238 -5.24 18.13 0.51
N MET A 239 -4.36 17.41 -0.19
CA MET A 239 -3.75 16.19 0.35
C MET A 239 -2.59 16.48 1.34
N ASN A 240 -2.08 17.71 1.34
CA ASN A 240 -0.97 18.16 2.17
C ASN A 240 -1.40 19.35 3.04
N ASP A 241 -0.70 19.65 4.13
CA ASP A 241 -1.19 20.61 5.14
C ASP A 241 -1.09 22.09 4.72
N ASP A 242 -0.23 22.41 3.75
CA ASP A 242 0.03 23.80 3.31
C ASP A 242 -0.74 24.15 2.01
N PRO A 243 -1.79 24.98 2.08
CA PRO A 243 -2.56 25.38 0.90
C PRO A 243 -1.76 26.26 -0.07
N SER A 244 -0.70 26.94 0.38
CA SER A 244 0.17 27.74 -0.50
C SER A 244 1.12 26.89 -1.35
N SER A 245 1.35 25.63 -0.94
CA SER A 245 2.18 24.65 -1.64
C SER A 245 1.41 23.35 -1.86
N THR A 246 0.23 23.45 -2.49
CA THR A 246 -0.65 22.32 -2.76
C THR A 246 -0.13 21.45 -3.89
N ARG A 247 -0.15 20.12 -3.72
CA ARG A 247 0.16 19.17 -4.80
C ARG A 247 -1.08 18.59 -5.45
N ILE A 248 -2.11 18.31 -4.64
CA ILE A 248 -3.35 17.65 -5.04
C ILE A 248 -4.50 18.40 -4.38
N LEU A 249 -5.46 18.82 -5.20
CA LEU A 249 -6.76 19.34 -4.77
C LEU A 249 -7.82 18.31 -5.17
N TYR A 250 -8.71 17.97 -4.23
CA TYR A 250 -9.75 16.97 -4.46
C TYR A 250 -11.10 17.42 -3.89
N GLY A 251 -12.18 16.85 -4.44
CA GLY A 251 -13.53 16.94 -3.89
C GLY A 251 -13.74 15.91 -2.79
N CYS A 252 -14.39 16.29 -1.70
CA CYS A 252 -14.68 15.40 -0.58
C CYS A 252 -15.91 14.54 -0.89
N ILE A 253 -15.88 13.30 -0.39
CA ILE A 253 -16.90 12.28 -0.66
C ILE A 253 -17.54 11.85 0.64
N GLU A 254 -18.85 11.87 0.67
CA GLU A 254 -19.65 11.31 1.74
C GLU A 254 -20.43 10.10 1.19
N SER A 255 -20.01 8.90 1.58
CA SER A 255 -20.68 7.64 1.26
C SER A 255 -20.31 6.55 2.27
N PRO A 256 -21.11 6.36 3.33
CA PRO A 256 -20.78 5.41 4.41
C PRO A 256 -20.68 3.96 3.94
N ASP A 257 -21.61 3.52 3.06
CA ASP A 257 -21.63 2.15 2.54
C ASP A 257 -20.44 1.88 1.61
N LEU A 258 -20.08 2.84 0.74
CA LEU A 258 -18.89 2.72 -0.11
C LEU A 258 -17.61 2.75 0.72
N GLN A 259 -17.53 3.58 1.77
CA GLN A 259 -16.37 3.63 2.66
C GLN A 259 -16.15 2.28 3.34
N LYS A 260 -17.22 1.67 3.87
CA LYS A 260 -17.16 0.35 4.49
C LYS A 260 -16.71 -0.73 3.50
N PHE A 261 -17.31 -0.75 2.30
CA PHE A 261 -16.88 -1.67 1.24
C PHE A 261 -15.41 -1.48 0.87
N ALA A 262 -14.99 -0.23 0.68
CA ALA A 262 -13.64 0.12 0.27
C ALA A 262 -12.61 -0.36 1.30
N ASP A 263 -12.85 -0.12 2.59
CA ASP A 263 -11.95 -0.53 3.67
C ASP A 263 -11.87 -2.05 3.80
N GLN A 264 -12.99 -2.76 3.65
CA GLN A 264 -13.01 -4.22 3.64
C GLN A 264 -12.29 -4.80 2.42
N CYS A 265 -12.48 -4.22 1.25
CA CYS A 265 -11.74 -4.56 0.04
C CYS A 265 -10.24 -4.33 0.21
N LEU A 266 -9.83 -3.19 0.81
CA LEU A 266 -8.42 -2.92 1.07
C LEU A 266 -7.80 -3.99 1.99
N ALA A 267 -8.49 -4.32 3.09
CA ALA A 267 -8.05 -5.36 4.02
C ALA A 267 -7.90 -6.71 3.33
N HIS A 268 -8.85 -7.10 2.48
CA HIS A 268 -8.74 -8.32 1.66
C HIS A 268 -7.52 -8.26 0.75
N PHE A 269 -7.35 -7.19 -0.01
CA PHE A 269 -6.23 -7.07 -0.94
C PHE A 269 -4.86 -6.97 -0.26
N GLN A 270 -4.77 -6.52 0.99
CA GLN A 270 -3.53 -6.50 1.77
C GLN A 270 -3.01 -7.92 2.04
N SER A 271 -3.88 -8.91 2.27
CA SER A 271 -3.48 -10.30 2.48
C SER A 271 -2.96 -10.98 1.20
N THR A 272 -3.37 -10.49 0.02
CA THR A 272 -3.00 -11.09 -1.28
C THR A 272 -1.54 -10.85 -1.70
N GLY A 273 -0.89 -9.81 -1.16
CA GLY A 273 0.44 -9.36 -1.55
C GLY A 273 0.51 -8.61 -2.90
N LEU A 274 -0.63 -8.20 -3.46
CA LEU A 274 -0.72 -7.46 -4.74
C LEU A 274 -0.68 -5.93 -4.59
N CYS A 275 -0.88 -5.43 -3.37
CA CYS A 275 -0.94 -4.01 -3.06
C CYS A 275 0.38 -3.27 -3.36
N ALA A 276 0.25 -2.02 -3.78
CA ALA A 276 1.37 -1.08 -3.80
C ALA A 276 1.74 -0.66 -2.37
N THR A 277 2.94 -0.10 -2.20
CA THR A 277 3.52 0.27 -0.90
C THR A 277 2.58 1.09 -0.04
N ASP A 278 1.97 2.13 -0.61
CA ASP A 278 1.09 3.07 0.09
C ASP A 278 -0.19 2.40 0.63
N ASN A 279 -0.54 1.23 0.11
CA ASN A 279 -1.72 0.48 0.50
C ASN A 279 -1.43 -0.68 1.46
N ASN A 280 -0.18 -1.08 1.67
CA ASN A 280 0.15 -2.25 2.49
C ASN A 280 -0.10 -2.05 3.99
N GLU A 281 0.03 -0.81 4.47
CA GLU A 281 -0.01 -0.47 5.90
C GLU A 281 -1.16 0.51 6.20
N ARG A 282 -2.07 0.69 5.23
CA ARG A 282 -3.17 1.65 5.32
C ARG A 282 -4.38 1.01 5.99
N GLU A 283 -4.85 1.61 7.07
CA GLU A 283 -6.03 1.11 7.80
C GLU A 283 -7.36 1.42 7.09
N SER A 284 -7.46 2.59 6.44
CA SER A 284 -8.68 3.04 5.77
C SER A 284 -8.37 3.93 4.57
N ILE A 285 -9.22 3.84 3.54
CA ILE A 285 -9.13 4.63 2.32
C ILE A 285 -9.75 5.99 2.56
N LYS A 286 -9.00 7.05 2.27
CA LYS A 286 -9.59 8.38 2.15
C LYS A 286 -10.32 8.47 0.81
N LEU A 287 -11.66 8.35 0.80
CA LEU A 287 -12.44 8.57 -0.41
C LEU A 287 -12.30 10.04 -0.87
N HIS A 288 -11.84 10.24 -2.09
CA HIS A 288 -11.64 11.56 -2.67
C HIS A 288 -11.71 11.51 -4.20
N MET A 289 -12.26 12.56 -4.80
CA MET A 289 -12.25 12.77 -6.25
C MET A 289 -11.14 13.77 -6.59
N THR A 290 -10.02 13.31 -7.15
CA THR A 290 -8.93 14.22 -7.55
C THR A 290 -9.41 15.15 -8.67
N LEU A 291 -9.25 16.46 -8.46
CA LEU A 291 -9.64 17.49 -9.43
C LEU A 291 -8.41 18.11 -10.10
N MET A 292 -7.41 18.44 -9.28
CA MET A 292 -6.16 19.05 -9.75
C MET A 292 -4.96 18.32 -9.18
N ASN A 293 -3.93 18.11 -9.99
CA ASN A 293 -2.69 17.49 -9.53
C ASN A 293 -1.48 17.99 -10.32
N ASN A 294 -0.49 18.51 -9.59
CA ASN A 294 0.72 19.07 -10.21
C ASN A 294 1.54 18.04 -11.02
N ARG A 295 1.31 16.73 -10.82
CA ARG A 295 1.98 15.68 -11.61
C ARG A 295 1.66 15.71 -13.10
N TYR A 296 0.53 16.30 -13.50
CA TYR A 296 0.08 16.35 -14.89
C TYR A 296 0.64 17.52 -15.68
N ARG A 297 1.12 18.55 -14.99
CA ARG A 297 1.77 19.69 -15.63
C ARG A 297 3.00 19.23 -16.38
N LYS A 298 3.14 19.65 -17.64
CA LYS A 298 4.35 19.34 -18.43
C LYS A 298 5.57 19.92 -17.73
N GLU A 299 6.68 19.17 -17.74
CA GLU A 299 7.96 19.59 -17.12
C GLU A 299 8.40 21.00 -17.59
N ALA A 300 8.16 21.35 -18.85
CA ALA A 300 8.50 22.66 -19.41
C ALA A 300 7.69 23.84 -18.80
N MET A 301 6.55 23.57 -18.17
CA MET A 301 5.66 24.56 -17.55
C MET A 301 5.68 24.50 -16.02
N LYS A 302 6.50 23.64 -15.41
CA LYS A 302 6.63 23.56 -13.95
C LYS A 302 7.45 24.74 -13.44
N SER A 303 6.78 25.70 -12.82
CA SER A 303 7.43 26.71 -11.95
C SER A 303 7.75 26.16 -10.54
N GLY A 304 7.44 24.88 -10.28
CA GLY A 304 7.68 24.20 -9.02
C GLY A 304 6.96 22.85 -8.92
N ASN A 305 7.06 22.22 -7.75
CA ASN A 305 6.39 20.95 -7.44
C ASN A 305 5.00 21.11 -6.80
N SER A 306 4.44 22.32 -6.81
CA SER A 306 3.15 22.68 -6.18
C SER A 306 2.48 23.87 -6.87
N PHE A 307 1.22 24.12 -6.52
CA PHE A 307 0.45 25.33 -6.87
C PHE A 307 -0.21 25.93 -5.62
N ASP A 308 -0.56 27.20 -5.67
CA ASP A 308 -1.23 27.90 -4.55
C ASP A 308 -2.74 27.73 -4.67
N ALA A 309 -3.35 27.00 -3.73
CA ALA A 309 -4.78 26.72 -3.70
C ALA A 309 -5.56 27.64 -2.75
N ARG A 310 -4.92 28.61 -2.06
CA ARG A 310 -5.57 29.44 -1.02
C ARG A 310 -6.79 30.17 -1.54
N GLU A 311 -6.66 30.83 -2.70
CA GLU A 311 -7.78 31.56 -3.31
C GLU A 311 -8.85 30.62 -3.88
N ILE A 312 -8.47 29.41 -4.33
CA ILE A 312 -9.43 28.40 -4.77
C ILE A 312 -10.28 27.93 -3.58
N LEU A 313 -9.63 27.50 -2.49
CA LEU A 313 -10.30 27.05 -1.27
C LEU A 313 -11.16 28.15 -0.66
N LYS A 314 -10.70 29.40 -0.67
CA LYS A 314 -11.46 30.54 -0.14
C LYS A 314 -12.74 30.83 -0.93
N ARG A 315 -12.71 30.69 -2.26
CA ARG A 315 -13.84 31.06 -3.14
C ARG A 315 -14.79 29.88 -3.41
N PHE A 316 -14.23 28.69 -3.51
CA PHE A 316 -14.93 27.49 -3.97
C PHE A 316 -14.86 26.33 -2.96
N GLY A 317 -14.36 26.58 -1.74
CA GLY A 317 -14.14 25.54 -0.72
C GLY A 317 -15.37 24.72 -0.35
N ASP A 318 -16.56 25.33 -0.37
CA ASP A 318 -17.83 24.67 -0.06
C ASP A 318 -18.62 24.23 -1.30
N PHE A 319 -17.98 24.17 -2.47
CA PHE A 319 -18.64 23.89 -3.74
C PHE A 319 -19.36 22.52 -3.70
N ASP A 320 -20.62 22.52 -4.09
CA ASP A 320 -21.47 21.34 -4.12
C ASP A 320 -21.51 20.77 -5.54
N PHE A 321 -20.90 19.60 -5.73
CA PHE A 321 -20.90 18.90 -7.01
C PHE A 321 -22.16 18.03 -7.18
N GLY A 322 -22.98 17.90 -6.14
CA GLY A 322 -24.21 17.12 -6.18
C GLY A 322 -24.01 15.66 -5.79
N THR A 323 -24.82 14.81 -6.39
CA THR A 323 -24.89 13.38 -6.05
C THR A 323 -24.51 12.48 -7.22
N ALA A 324 -23.92 11.34 -6.91
CA ALA A 324 -23.63 10.30 -7.89
C ALA A 324 -24.04 8.93 -7.34
N GLN A 325 -24.29 8.00 -8.26
CA GLN A 325 -24.51 6.60 -7.96
C GLN A 325 -23.42 5.77 -8.62
N CYS A 326 -22.93 4.77 -7.89
CA CYS A 326 -21.95 3.80 -8.37
C CYS A 326 -22.59 2.42 -8.39
N GLN A 327 -22.46 1.75 -9.53
CA GLN A 327 -22.96 0.40 -9.80
C GLN A 327 -21.83 -0.60 -10.08
N ALA A 328 -20.59 -0.11 -10.15
CA ALA A 328 -19.44 -0.95 -10.45
C ALA A 328 -18.15 -0.35 -9.90
N VAL A 329 -17.23 -1.25 -9.52
CA VAL A 329 -15.83 -0.93 -9.23
C VAL A 329 -14.96 -1.54 -10.31
N HIS A 330 -14.12 -0.71 -10.93
CA HIS A 330 -13.30 -1.09 -12.09
C HIS A 330 -11.83 -1.30 -11.69
N LEU A 331 -11.22 -2.39 -12.14
CA LEU A 331 -9.76 -2.55 -12.11
C LEU A 331 -9.15 -1.86 -13.34
N CYS A 332 -8.56 -0.70 -13.13
CA CYS A 332 -8.07 0.17 -14.19
C CYS A 332 -6.54 0.12 -14.33
N VAL A 333 -6.04 0.25 -15.56
CA VAL A 333 -4.61 0.37 -15.85
C VAL A 333 -4.17 1.84 -15.72
N LEU A 334 -3.16 2.12 -14.92
CA LEU A 334 -2.61 3.48 -14.77
C LEU A 334 -2.02 4.00 -16.09
N LYS A 335 -2.19 5.30 -16.33
CA LYS A 335 -1.66 6.02 -17.51
C LYS A 335 -2.09 5.40 -18.86
N SER A 336 -3.27 4.81 -18.89
CA SER A 336 -3.88 4.25 -20.10
C SER A 336 -5.11 5.06 -20.50
N ARG A 337 -5.59 4.86 -21.72
CA ARG A 337 -6.89 5.34 -22.20
C ARG A 337 -7.65 4.18 -22.83
N GLY A 338 -8.91 4.02 -22.44
CA GLY A 338 -9.88 3.11 -23.05
C GLY A 338 -10.65 3.79 -24.19
N GLU A 339 -11.68 3.12 -24.68
CA GLU A 339 -12.51 3.60 -25.80
C GLU A 339 -13.28 4.89 -25.45
N ASP A 340 -13.77 5.00 -24.21
CA ASP A 340 -14.53 6.16 -23.73
C ASP A 340 -13.64 7.30 -23.19
N GLU A 341 -12.35 7.33 -23.54
CA GLU A 341 -11.33 8.24 -22.98
C GLU A 341 -11.17 8.18 -21.45
N PHE A 342 -11.83 7.24 -20.77
CA PHE A 342 -11.54 6.83 -19.40
C PHE A 342 -10.28 5.94 -19.37
N TYR A 343 -9.87 5.46 -18.19
CA TYR A 343 -8.79 4.48 -18.09
C TYR A 343 -9.16 3.16 -18.78
N LYS A 344 -8.17 2.44 -19.30
CA LYS A 344 -8.38 1.07 -19.78
C LYS A 344 -8.81 0.19 -18.61
N ILE A 345 -10.00 -0.38 -18.71
CA ILE A 345 -10.57 -1.29 -17.73
C ILE A 345 -10.06 -2.71 -18.04
N THR A 346 -9.51 -3.38 -17.03
CA THR A 346 -9.12 -4.80 -17.11
C THR A 346 -10.31 -5.71 -16.82
N GLY A 347 -11.16 -5.28 -15.89
CA GLY A 347 -12.42 -5.94 -15.52
C GLY A 347 -13.11 -5.13 -14.43
N SER A 348 -14.30 -5.56 -14.06
CA SER A 348 -15.18 -4.83 -13.14
C SER A 348 -15.89 -5.79 -12.20
N LEU A 349 -16.17 -5.32 -10.98
CA LEU A 349 -17.17 -5.90 -10.10
C LEU A 349 -18.43 -5.05 -10.17
N GLU A 350 -19.49 -5.60 -10.77
CA GLU A 350 -20.80 -4.97 -10.90
C GLU A 350 -21.75 -5.44 -9.79
N PHE A 351 -22.65 -4.56 -9.35
CA PHE A 351 -23.61 -4.84 -8.27
C PHE A 351 -24.91 -4.04 -8.36
#